data_AF-A0A959HAW3-F1
#
_entry.id   AF-A0A959HAW3-F1
#
_cell.length_a   1.000
_cell.length_b   1.000
_cell.length_c   1.000
_cell.angle_alpha   90.00
_cell.angle_beta   90.00
_cell.angle_gamma   90.00
#
_symmetry.space_group_name_H-M   'P 1'
#
loop_
_entity.id
_entity.type
_entity.pdbx_description
1 polymer ?
#
loop_
_entity_poly.entity_id
_entity_poly.type
_entity_poly.pdbx_seq_one_letter_code
_entity_poly.pdbx_strand_id
1 'polypeptide(L)'
;MSKNLFSLPMYPHLRLDTTDGQSVEEGLVAFRFPISGFRFSSGISMLALLFLTLSLTAQPALYLTREFEQAVEAGTRTLAGQPGPNYWQNRAGYTIDVRVIPSEKRIEGQASIDYTNNSPDTLRQLNLKLIQNIHLPQARKDSYVDRAFLTTGISLSDIRVNGEEAAWDNAFVQQSGDP
;
A
#
# COMPACT_ATOMS: atom_id res chain seq x y z
N MET A 1 16.97 1.90 15.51
CA MET A 1 16.81 2.71 14.29
C MET A 1 15.66 2.09 13.52
N SER A 2 14.43 2.59 13.76
CA SER A 2 13.18 1.97 13.31
C SER A 2 12.39 3.01 12.53
N LYS A 3 12.22 2.80 11.23
CA LYS A 3 11.26 3.49 10.38
C LYS A 3 10.83 2.53 9.27
N ASN A 4 9.75 1.78 9.48
CA ASN A 4 8.99 1.13 8.41
C ASN A 4 7.65 1.84 8.30
N LEU A 5 7.66 2.89 7.49
CA LEU A 5 6.51 3.71 7.13
C LEU A 5 5.78 3.00 5.99
N PHE A 6 4.65 2.34 6.28
CA PHE A 6 3.74 1.84 5.25
C PHE A 6 2.96 3.02 4.67
N SER A 7 3.45 3.58 3.58
CA SER A 7 2.69 4.46 2.68
C SER A 7 2.23 3.63 1.48
N LEU A 8 0.93 3.46 1.32
CA LEU A 8 0.34 2.92 0.09
C LEU A 8 0.03 4.11 -0.83
N PRO A 9 0.72 4.30 -1.97
CA PRO A 9 0.21 5.18 -3.00
C PRO A 9 -0.98 4.50 -3.69
N MET A 10 -2.18 4.98 -3.39
CA MET A 10 -3.38 4.73 -4.19
C MET A 10 -3.24 5.51 -5.50
N TYR A 11 -2.85 4.83 -6.57
CA TYR A 11 -3.05 5.30 -7.94
C TYR A 11 -4.01 4.35 -8.68
N PRO A 12 -4.86 4.88 -9.58
CA PRO A 12 -5.86 4.09 -10.28
C PRO A 12 -5.18 3.08 -11.20
N HIS A 13 -5.45 1.79 -10.98
CA HIS A 13 -5.15 0.75 -11.96
C HIS A 13 -6.30 0.74 -12.97
N LEU A 14 -5.98 0.97 -14.25
CA LEU A 14 -6.88 0.67 -15.34
C LEU A 14 -7.09 -0.85 -15.35
N ARG A 15 -8.20 -1.31 -14.80
CA ARG A 15 -8.59 -2.71 -14.79
C ARG A 15 -9.18 -3.04 -16.16
N LEU A 16 -8.37 -3.59 -17.06
CA LEU A 16 -8.88 -4.27 -18.23
C LEU A 16 -9.22 -5.70 -17.79
N ASP A 17 -10.48 -5.92 -17.42
CA ASP A 17 -11.01 -7.28 -17.28
C ASP A 17 -10.95 -7.92 -18.67
N THR A 18 -10.00 -8.84 -18.86
CA THR A 18 -10.03 -9.75 -19.99
C THR A 18 -10.72 -11.02 -19.53
N THR A 19 -12.01 -11.10 -19.83
CA THR A 19 -12.79 -12.35 -19.74
C THR A 19 -12.35 -13.25 -20.89
N ASP A 20 -12.26 -14.55 -20.61
CA ASP A 20 -11.86 -15.62 -21.53
C ASP A 20 -12.13 -15.37 -23.03
N GLY A 21 -11.10 -15.53 -23.85
CA GLY A 21 -11.27 -15.93 -25.25
C GLY A 21 -11.49 -14.83 -26.29
N GLN A 22 -10.91 -13.64 -26.13
CA GLN A 22 -10.79 -12.67 -27.23
C GLN A 22 -9.31 -12.32 -27.46
N SER A 23 -8.77 -12.85 -28.56
CA SER A 23 -7.49 -12.46 -29.13
C SER A 23 -7.53 -10.97 -29.44
N VAL A 24 -6.64 -10.20 -28.83
CA VAL A 24 -6.43 -8.80 -29.21
C VAL A 24 -5.77 -8.84 -30.60
N GLU A 25 -6.54 -8.63 -31.66
CA GLU A 25 -5.95 -8.43 -32.99
C GLU A 25 -5.20 -7.09 -32.95
N GLU A 26 -3.87 -7.18 -32.82
CA GLU A 26 -3.00 -6.05 -33.09
C GLU A 26 -3.29 -5.56 -34.51
N GLY A 27 -3.91 -4.39 -34.63
CA GLY A 27 -4.08 -3.71 -35.90
C GLY A 27 -2.70 -3.41 -36.47
N LEU A 28 -2.21 -4.30 -37.32
CA LEU A 28 -0.94 -4.12 -38.03
C LEU A 28 -1.15 -2.98 -39.04
N VAL A 29 -0.79 -1.76 -38.64
CA VAL A 29 -0.70 -0.63 -39.56
C VAL A 29 0.47 -0.92 -40.49
N ALA A 30 0.16 -1.48 -41.65
CA ALA A 30 1.12 -1.81 -42.69
C ALA A 30 1.68 -0.51 -43.31
N PHE A 31 2.75 0.02 -42.74
CA PHE A 31 3.55 1.05 -43.39
C PHE A 31 4.34 0.42 -44.54
N ARG A 32 3.79 0.52 -45.75
CA ARG A 32 4.46 0.04 -46.97
C ARG A 32 5.45 1.09 -47.46
N PHE A 33 6.69 1.00 -47.01
CA PHE A 33 7.79 1.79 -47.59
C PHE A 33 8.26 1.13 -48.90
N PRO A 34 8.28 1.84 -50.04
CA PRO A 34 8.84 1.31 -51.28
C PRO A 34 10.37 1.29 -51.20
N ILE A 35 10.96 0.14 -50.85
CA ILE A 35 12.41 -0.04 -50.86
C ILE A 35 12.82 -0.55 -52.25
N SER A 36 12.70 0.28 -53.26
CA SER A 36 13.29 0.02 -54.58
C SER A 36 14.70 0.58 -54.64
N GLY A 37 15.71 -0.30 -54.61
CA GLY A 37 17.06 0.02 -55.09
C GLY A 37 18.23 -0.11 -54.10
N PHE A 38 18.01 -0.46 -52.83
CA PHE A 38 19.12 -0.67 -51.89
C PHE A 38 19.74 -2.06 -52.07
N ARG A 39 20.89 -2.14 -52.75
CA ARG A 39 21.73 -3.35 -52.76
C ARG A 39 22.47 -3.42 -51.43
N PHE A 40 21.89 -4.08 -50.43
CA PHE A 40 22.62 -4.43 -49.22
C PHE A 40 23.77 -5.36 -49.58
N SER A 41 25.01 -4.96 -49.31
CA SER A 41 26.12 -5.89 -49.35
C SER A 41 25.96 -6.91 -48.23
N SER A 42 26.36 -8.16 -48.48
CA SER A 42 26.24 -9.27 -47.53
C SER A 42 26.86 -8.94 -46.16
N GLY A 43 27.92 -8.11 -46.15
CA GLY A 43 28.60 -7.65 -44.94
C GLY A 43 27.77 -6.73 -44.05
N ILE A 44 27.00 -5.79 -44.62
CA ILE A 44 26.17 -4.86 -43.82
C ILE A 44 24.99 -5.60 -43.19
N SER A 45 24.40 -6.56 -43.90
CA SER A 45 23.32 -7.39 -43.34
C SER A 45 23.82 -8.28 -42.21
N MET A 46 25.03 -8.84 -42.33
CA MET A 46 25.65 -9.66 -41.29
C MET A 46 26.00 -8.83 -40.05
N LEU A 47 26.49 -7.60 -40.25
CA LEU A 47 26.79 -6.67 -39.16
C LEU A 47 25.52 -6.19 -38.45
N ALA A 48 24.45 -5.90 -39.20
CA ALA A 48 23.15 -5.54 -38.64
C ALA A 48 22.53 -6.71 -37.86
N LEU A 49 22.66 -7.94 -38.34
CA LEU A 49 22.19 -9.15 -37.64
C LEU A 49 23.02 -9.42 -36.37
N LEU A 50 24.33 -9.16 -36.41
CA LEU A 50 25.20 -9.24 -35.24
C LEU A 50 24.85 -8.15 -34.20
N PHE A 51 24.57 -6.93 -34.64
CA PHE A 51 24.16 -5.83 -33.76
C PHE A 51 22.77 -6.08 -33.15
N LEU A 52 21.86 -6.68 -33.92
CA LEU A 52 20.54 -7.08 -33.46
C LEU A 52 20.65 -8.19 -32.40
N THR A 53 21.45 -9.23 -32.65
CA THR A 53 21.64 -10.33 -31.69
C THR A 53 22.32 -9.89 -30.39
N LEU A 54 23.27 -8.95 -30.45
CA LEU A 54 23.87 -8.33 -29.25
C LEU A 54 22.88 -7.48 -28.45
N SER A 55 21.89 -6.87 -29.12
CA SER A 55 20.84 -6.10 -28.44
C SER A 55 19.82 -7.00 -27.72
N LEU A 56 19.57 -8.22 -28.21
CA LEU A 56 18.65 -9.17 -27.55
C LEU A 56 19.20 -9.73 -26.23
N THR A 57 20.52 -9.83 -26.07
CA THR A 57 21.15 -10.32 -24.83
C THR A 57 21.42 -9.22 -23.80
N ALA A 58 21.09 -7.96 -24.11
CA ALA A 58 21.40 -6.79 -23.29
C ALA A 58 20.26 -6.34 -22.37
N GLN A 59 19.24 -7.18 -22.12
CA GLN A 59 18.22 -6.85 -21.12
C GLN A 59 18.89 -6.82 -19.74
N PRO A 60 18.98 -5.65 -19.08
CA PRO A 60 19.53 -5.61 -17.73
C PRO A 60 18.61 -6.42 -16.83
N ALA A 61 19.19 -7.28 -15.99
CA ALA A 61 18.42 -7.95 -14.95
C ALA A 61 17.67 -6.89 -14.12
N LEU A 62 16.41 -7.18 -13.80
CA LEU A 62 15.62 -6.28 -12.95
C LEU A 62 16.38 -6.07 -11.64
N TYR A 63 16.63 -4.81 -11.29
CA TYR A 63 17.27 -4.48 -10.03
C TYR A 63 16.41 -4.99 -8.87
N LEU A 64 16.96 -5.93 -8.12
CA LEU A 64 16.33 -6.50 -6.95
C LEU A 64 16.91 -5.82 -5.71
N THR A 65 16.06 -5.29 -4.84
CA THR A 65 16.54 -4.72 -3.59
C THR A 65 16.92 -5.85 -2.63
N ARG A 66 17.88 -5.59 -1.75
CA ARG A 66 18.34 -6.56 -0.75
C ARG A 66 17.19 -7.04 0.15
N GLU A 67 16.25 -6.15 0.46
CA GLU A 67 15.07 -6.45 1.27
C GLU A 67 14.11 -7.39 0.54
N PHE A 68 13.97 -7.22 -0.78
CA PHE A 68 13.15 -8.11 -1.60
C PHE A 68 13.79 -9.50 -1.70
N GLU A 69 15.11 -9.58 -1.92
CA GLU A 69 15.86 -10.84 -1.91
C GLU A 69 15.66 -11.58 -0.58
N GLN A 70 15.82 -10.89 0.55
CA GLN A 70 15.60 -11.45 1.88
C GLN A 70 14.17 -11.95 2.07
N ALA A 71 13.16 -11.23 1.56
CA ALA A 71 11.77 -11.64 1.67
C ALA A 71 11.47 -12.92 0.84
N VAL A 72 12.12 -13.06 -0.32
CA VAL A 72 12.04 -14.25 -1.18
C VAL A 72 12.75 -15.44 -0.54
N GLU A 73 13.96 -15.25 -0.02
CA GLU A 73 14.71 -16.27 0.70
C GLU A 73 13.97 -16.74 1.97
N ALA A 74 13.37 -15.80 2.71
CA ALA A 74 12.53 -16.11 3.86
C ALA A 74 11.19 -16.77 3.49
N GLY A 75 10.88 -16.91 2.20
CA GLY A 75 9.64 -17.53 1.70
C GLY A 75 8.37 -16.72 2.02
N THR A 76 8.51 -15.45 2.38
CA THR A 76 7.37 -14.54 2.63
C THR A 76 6.85 -13.90 1.36
N ARG A 77 7.64 -13.93 0.27
CA ARG A 77 7.29 -13.37 -1.03
C ARG A 77 7.84 -14.24 -2.16
N THR A 78 7.19 -14.25 -3.32
CA THR A 78 7.72 -14.87 -4.55
C THR A 78 8.44 -13.85 -5.43
N LEU A 79 9.24 -14.29 -6.39
CA LEU A 79 9.87 -13.40 -7.39
C LEU A 79 8.84 -12.63 -8.23
N ALA A 80 7.63 -13.18 -8.41
CA ALA A 80 6.50 -12.50 -9.06
C ALA A 80 5.77 -11.50 -8.13
N GLY A 81 6.24 -11.35 -6.88
CA GLY A 81 5.72 -10.40 -5.91
C GLY A 81 4.48 -10.87 -5.15
N GLN A 82 4.07 -12.13 -5.32
CA GLN A 82 2.93 -12.73 -4.60
C GLN A 82 3.34 -13.13 -3.18
N PRO A 83 2.39 -13.22 -2.23
CA PRO A 83 2.62 -13.85 -0.93
C PRO A 83 3.23 -15.25 -1.07
N GLY A 84 4.32 -15.52 -0.34
CA GLY A 84 4.93 -16.84 -0.26
C GLY A 84 4.30 -17.72 0.83
N PRO A 85 4.73 -18.98 0.97
CA PRO A 85 4.20 -19.92 1.96
C PRO A 85 4.35 -19.45 3.42
N ASN A 86 5.39 -18.67 3.72
CA ASN A 86 5.65 -18.12 5.06
C ASN A 86 5.05 -16.73 5.25
N TYR A 87 4.24 -16.25 4.30
CA TYR A 87 3.56 -14.97 4.42
C TYR A 87 2.52 -15.00 5.54
N TRP A 88 2.53 -13.98 6.39
CA TRP A 88 1.59 -13.84 7.50
C TRP A 88 0.79 -12.54 7.36
N GLN A 89 -0.43 -12.56 7.91
CA GLN A 89 -1.30 -11.38 8.00
C GLN A 89 -1.92 -11.34 9.39
N ASN A 90 -1.81 -10.20 10.07
CA ASN A 90 -2.51 -10.02 11.33
C ASN A 90 -4.00 -9.77 11.08
N ARG A 91 -4.83 -10.17 12.05
CA ARG A 91 -6.29 -10.02 11.99
C ARG A 91 -6.78 -9.20 13.17
N ALA A 92 -7.77 -8.36 12.94
CA ALA A 92 -8.50 -7.68 14.01
C ALA A 92 -10.00 -7.81 13.76
N GLY A 93 -10.74 -8.30 14.76
CA GLY A 93 -12.20 -8.23 14.82
C GLY A 93 -12.62 -7.03 15.66
N TYR A 94 -13.74 -6.39 15.29
CA TYR A 94 -14.27 -5.23 15.99
C TYR A 94 -15.75 -5.43 16.27
N THR A 95 -16.16 -5.19 17.51
CA THR A 95 -17.55 -5.03 17.91
C THR A 95 -17.70 -3.61 18.44
N ILE A 96 -18.56 -2.81 17.81
CA ILE A 96 -18.72 -1.40 18.15
C ILE A 96 -20.20 -1.11 18.38
N ASP A 97 -20.52 -0.74 19.60
CA ASP A 97 -21.86 -0.32 20.02
C ASP A 97 -21.87 1.20 20.15
N VAL A 98 -22.73 1.87 19.39
CA VAL A 98 -22.73 3.32 19.26
C VAL A 98 -24.13 3.89 19.48
N ARG A 99 -24.19 5.01 20.20
CA ARG A 99 -25.37 5.85 20.37
C ARG A 99 -25.09 7.25 19.84
N VAL A 100 -25.97 7.72 18.96
CA VAL A 100 -25.98 9.12 18.50
C VAL A 100 -26.93 9.92 19.39
N ILE A 101 -26.49 11.09 19.83
CA ILE A 101 -27.24 12.02 20.67
C ILE A 101 -27.38 13.34 19.91
N PRO A 102 -28.43 13.51 19.07
CA PRO A 102 -28.55 14.67 18.18
C PRO A 102 -28.69 16.01 18.91
N SER A 103 -29.36 16.04 20.07
CA SER A 103 -29.54 17.23 20.90
C SER A 103 -28.22 17.85 21.36
N GLU A 104 -27.20 17.00 21.55
CA GLU A 104 -25.86 17.39 22.01
C GLU A 104 -24.83 17.36 20.88
N LYS A 105 -25.24 16.96 19.66
CA LYS A 105 -24.35 16.70 18.51
C LYS A 105 -23.19 15.77 18.89
N ARG A 106 -23.49 14.73 19.66
CA ARG A 106 -22.51 13.86 20.30
C ARG A 106 -22.72 12.40 19.93
N ILE A 107 -21.62 11.66 19.88
CA ILE A 107 -21.62 10.21 19.68
C ILE A 107 -20.93 9.59 20.89
N GLU A 108 -21.59 8.61 21.50
CA GLU A 108 -21.06 7.79 22.59
C GLU A 108 -21.00 6.34 22.12
N GLY A 109 -20.10 5.55 22.68
CA GLY A 109 -20.07 4.13 22.36
C GLY A 109 -18.98 3.37 23.10
N GLN A 110 -19.02 2.06 22.90
CA GLN A 110 -18.02 1.12 23.35
C GLN A 110 -17.50 0.34 22.16
N ALA A 111 -16.19 0.06 22.14
CA ALA A 111 -15.57 -0.79 21.13
C ALA A 111 -14.78 -1.91 21.80
N SER A 112 -14.99 -3.14 21.36
CA SER A 112 -14.16 -4.30 21.67
C SER A 112 -13.34 -4.68 20.43
N ILE A 113 -12.05 -5.00 20.64
CA ILE A 113 -11.11 -5.34 19.58
C ILE A 113 -10.47 -6.69 19.88
N ASP A 114 -10.73 -7.68 19.04
CA ASP A 114 -10.09 -8.99 19.10
C ASP A 114 -8.93 -9.03 18.11
N TYR A 115 -7.70 -8.85 18.61
CA TYR A 115 -6.51 -8.83 17.77
C TYR A 115 -5.78 -10.19 17.77
N THR A 116 -5.44 -10.69 16.59
CA THR A 116 -4.63 -11.88 16.39
C THR A 116 -3.32 -11.51 15.71
N ASN A 117 -2.20 -11.69 16.43
CA ASN A 117 -0.86 -11.56 15.89
C ASN A 117 -0.42 -12.89 15.27
N ASN A 118 -0.38 -12.95 13.95
CA ASN A 118 0.15 -14.09 13.19
C ASN A 118 1.62 -13.89 12.80
N SER A 119 2.21 -12.73 13.13
CA SER A 119 3.65 -12.50 12.95
C SER A 119 4.47 -13.47 13.81
N PRO A 120 5.62 -13.94 13.31
CA PRO A 120 6.59 -14.66 14.14
C PRO A 120 7.17 -13.77 15.27
N ASP A 121 7.06 -12.45 15.15
CA ASP A 121 7.59 -11.51 16.13
C ASP A 121 6.59 -11.25 17.27
N THR A 122 7.11 -11.06 18.48
CA THR A 122 6.31 -10.66 19.65
C THR A 122 5.81 -9.23 19.51
N LEU A 123 4.47 -9.05 19.50
CA LEU A 123 3.84 -7.74 19.53
C LEU A 123 4.01 -7.10 20.91
N ARG A 124 4.75 -5.99 20.98
CA ARG A 124 4.98 -5.24 22.23
C ARG A 124 4.05 -4.06 22.44
N GLN A 125 3.52 -3.51 21.35
CA GLN A 125 2.68 -2.32 21.35
C GLN A 125 1.61 -2.47 20.28
N LEU A 126 0.37 -2.07 20.61
CA LEU A 126 -0.72 -1.96 19.67
C LEU A 126 -1.04 -0.47 19.45
N ASN A 127 -1.02 -0.03 18.20
CA ASN A 127 -1.33 1.35 17.84
C ASN A 127 -2.78 1.43 17.36
N LEU A 128 -3.57 2.31 17.97
CA LEU A 128 -4.95 2.56 17.58
C LEU A 128 -5.05 3.89 16.84
N LYS A 129 -5.68 3.87 15.66
CA LYS A 129 -5.93 5.09 14.88
C LYS A 129 -7.27 5.70 15.26
N LEU A 130 -7.24 6.79 16.00
CA LEU A 130 -8.41 7.59 16.34
C LEU A 130 -8.70 8.61 15.23
N ILE A 131 -9.22 8.14 14.09
CA ILE A 131 -9.29 8.92 12.84
C ILE A 131 -10.02 10.27 13.02
N GLN A 132 -11.08 10.31 13.82
CA GLN A 132 -11.86 11.54 14.06
C GLN A 132 -11.06 12.66 14.71
N ASN A 133 -9.90 12.36 15.29
CA ASN A 133 -9.01 13.38 15.85
C ASN A 133 -8.37 14.28 14.78
N ILE A 134 -8.53 13.98 13.48
CA ILE A 134 -8.19 14.91 12.40
C ILE A 134 -8.96 16.25 12.52
N HIS A 135 -10.11 16.25 13.18
CA HIS A 135 -10.94 17.44 13.42
C HIS A 135 -10.51 18.28 14.63
N LEU A 136 -9.47 17.86 15.36
CA LEU A 136 -8.90 18.68 16.44
C LEU A 136 -8.34 20.00 15.89
N PRO A 137 -8.44 21.12 16.62
CA PRO A 137 -7.86 22.40 16.22
C PRO A 137 -6.36 22.34 15.90
N GLN A 138 -5.61 21.55 16.67
CA GLN A 138 -4.16 21.38 16.53
C GLN A 138 -3.73 20.32 15.50
N ALA A 139 -4.65 19.52 14.98
CA ALA A 139 -4.30 18.51 13.98
C ALA A 139 -3.85 19.16 12.67
N ARG A 140 -2.76 18.67 12.07
CA ARG A 140 -2.25 19.16 10.79
C ARG A 140 -3.32 19.03 9.71
N LYS A 141 -3.45 20.09 8.89
CA LYS A 141 -4.39 20.20 7.77
C LYS A 141 -3.67 20.90 6.64
N ASP A 142 -3.94 20.45 5.41
CA ASP A 142 -3.33 21.04 4.21
C ASP A 142 -4.04 22.31 3.74
N SER A 143 -5.13 22.69 4.39
CA SER A 143 -5.94 23.86 4.03
C SER A 143 -6.69 24.42 5.23
N TYR A 144 -7.14 25.66 5.09
CA TYR A 144 -8.04 26.28 6.06
C TYR A 144 -9.36 25.51 6.14
N VAL A 145 -9.87 25.37 7.36
CA VAL A 145 -11.17 24.75 7.63
C VAL A 145 -12.02 25.71 8.47
N ASP A 146 -13.33 25.69 8.25
CA ASP A 146 -14.25 26.48 9.05
C ASP A 146 -14.26 26.02 10.52
N ARG A 147 -14.59 26.91 11.46
CA ARG A 147 -14.68 26.55 12.88
C ARG A 147 -15.73 25.47 13.16
N ALA A 148 -16.80 25.40 12.38
CA ALA A 148 -17.81 24.35 12.48
C ALA A 148 -17.30 22.95 12.11
N PHE A 149 -16.14 22.85 11.44
CA PHE A 149 -15.47 21.58 11.14
C PHE A 149 -14.66 21.05 12.34
N LEU A 150 -14.32 21.93 13.29
CA LEU A 150 -13.46 21.57 14.42
C LEU A 150 -14.26 20.92 15.54
N THR A 151 -13.67 19.90 16.18
CA THR A 151 -14.25 19.19 17.32
C THR A 151 -13.23 19.06 18.46
N THR A 152 -13.70 18.60 19.62
CA THR A 152 -12.82 18.27 20.75
C THR A 152 -12.11 16.92 20.60
N GLY A 153 -12.33 16.21 19.47
CA GLY A 153 -11.80 14.87 19.24
C GLY A 153 -12.51 13.78 20.04
N ILE A 154 -11.97 12.56 19.95
CA ILE A 154 -12.37 11.38 20.72
C ILE A 154 -11.75 11.49 22.11
N SER A 155 -12.59 11.31 23.13
CA SER A 155 -12.16 11.11 24.52
C SER A 155 -12.44 9.67 24.92
N LEU A 156 -11.42 8.96 25.40
CA LEU A 156 -11.56 7.62 25.93
C LEU A 156 -11.62 7.72 27.46
N SER A 157 -12.69 7.20 28.04
CA SER A 157 -12.92 7.20 29.49
C SER A 157 -12.42 5.93 30.18
N ASP A 158 -12.33 4.81 29.45
CA ASP A 158 -11.94 3.51 29.97
C ASP A 158 -11.25 2.72 28.84
N ILE A 159 -10.07 2.18 29.12
CA ILE A 159 -9.35 1.29 28.22
C ILE A 159 -8.92 0.07 29.02
N ARG A 160 -9.23 -1.12 28.49
CA ARG A 160 -8.74 -2.38 29.05
C ARG A 160 -8.01 -3.19 27.99
N VAL A 161 -6.88 -3.77 28.37
CA VAL A 161 -6.10 -4.70 27.54
C VAL A 161 -6.07 -6.03 28.26
N ASN A 162 -6.61 -7.09 27.63
CA ASN A 162 -6.75 -8.41 28.25
C ASN A 162 -7.47 -8.41 29.61
N GLY A 163 -8.41 -7.48 29.80
CA GLY A 163 -9.17 -7.31 31.04
C GLY A 163 -8.52 -6.41 32.09
N GLU A 164 -7.25 -6.02 31.92
CA GLU A 164 -6.55 -5.10 32.82
C GLU A 164 -6.73 -3.65 32.36
N GLU A 165 -6.97 -2.73 33.30
CA GLU A 165 -7.08 -1.31 33.02
C GLU A 165 -5.74 -0.76 32.51
N ALA A 166 -5.80 -0.04 31.39
CA ALA A 166 -4.64 0.57 30.76
C ALA A 166 -4.72 2.09 30.88
N ALA A 167 -3.61 2.70 31.28
CA ALA A 167 -3.51 4.16 31.34
C ALA A 167 -3.63 4.75 29.92
N TRP A 168 -4.45 5.78 29.79
CA TRP A 168 -4.62 6.53 28.55
C TRP A 168 -4.60 8.02 28.82
N ASP A 169 -3.81 8.74 28.03
CA ASP A 169 -3.77 10.18 28.05
C ASP A 169 -4.49 10.75 26.81
N ASN A 170 -5.65 11.35 27.04
CA ASN A 170 -6.42 12.02 26.00
C ASN A 170 -5.68 13.25 25.41
N ALA A 171 -4.60 13.73 26.03
CA ALA A 171 -3.75 14.80 25.49
C ALA A 171 -2.70 14.31 24.48
N PHE A 172 -2.39 13.00 24.43
CA PHE A 172 -1.27 12.43 23.67
C PHE A 172 -1.43 12.46 22.13
N VAL A 173 -2.58 12.90 21.63
CA VAL A 173 -2.91 12.92 20.19
C VAL A 173 -2.02 13.88 19.36
N GLN A 174 -1.13 14.65 19.99
CA GLN A 174 -0.39 15.74 19.35
C GLN A 174 0.90 15.34 18.62
N GLN A 175 1.41 14.09 18.74
CA GLN A 175 2.79 13.79 18.31
C GLN A 175 2.97 12.73 17.21
N SER A 176 1.96 11.96 16.78
CA SER A 176 2.21 10.88 15.80
C SER A 176 2.23 11.32 14.33
N GLY A 177 2.35 12.62 14.06
CA GLY A 177 2.65 13.12 12.73
C GLY A 177 4.16 13.11 12.50
N ASP A 178 4.77 11.93 12.45
CA ASP A 178 6.14 11.79 11.95
C ASP A 178 6.10 11.76 10.41
N PRO A 179 7.04 12.47 9.73
CA PRO A 179 7.02 12.71 8.29
C PRO A 179 7.29 11.47 7.43
#